data_AF-A0A5C5VBY3-F1
#
_entry.id   AF-A0A5C5VBY3-F1
#
_cell.length_a   1.000
_cell.length_b   1.000
_cell.length_c   1.000
_cell.angle_alpha   90.00
_cell.angle_beta   90.00
_cell.angle_gamma   90.00
#
_symmetry.space_group_name_H-M   'P 1'
#
loop_
_entity.id
_entity.type
_entity.pdbx_description
1 polymer ?
#
loop_
_entity_poly.entity_id
_entity_poly.type
_entity_poly.pdbx_seq_one_letter_code
_entity_poly.pdbx_strand_id
1 'polypeptide(L)'
;MASFRSFAIVPAAGRSYRMGRQKLLLPFAGRPLIEHTLQAWTASAVERVVVVVRHGESTLRSLCEDLPVDVACVESSPDMRASIEAGLDFLQSTWQPSNHDAWLTAPADLPTLSSGLVNALVDAYDPKEPAVWAPESSGRRGHPVLLPWAAADSVRSLPSGAGLDQLLTEVEVRTVSVSGDDLPRDIDTPEDYRRLVRASPHAHRPRSRVDAG
;
A
#
# COMPACT_ATOMS: atom_id res chain seq x y z
N MET A 1 2.17 18.84 19.30
CA MET A 1 1.39 17.64 18.96
C MET A 1 2.08 16.45 19.59
N ALA A 2 1.34 15.45 20.06
CA ALA A 2 1.99 14.22 20.51
C ALA A 2 2.62 13.55 19.28
N SER A 3 3.90 13.23 19.37
CA SER A 3 4.63 12.56 18.28
C SER A 3 4.23 11.10 18.28
N PHE A 4 3.87 10.57 17.11
CA PHE A 4 3.64 9.15 16.88
C PHE A 4 4.45 8.71 15.66
N ARG A 5 4.70 7.39 15.54
CA ARG A 5 5.31 6.80 14.35
C ARG A 5 4.24 6.23 13.44
N SER A 6 4.47 6.33 12.15
CA SER A 6 3.57 5.82 11.11
C SER A 6 4.27 4.72 10.31
N PHE A 7 3.58 3.59 10.15
CA PHE A 7 4.08 2.43 9.43
C PHE A 7 3.19 2.15 8.23
N ALA A 8 3.73 1.77 7.08
CA ALA A 8 2.94 1.28 5.95
C ALA A 8 3.18 -0.20 5.74
N ILE A 9 2.10 -0.94 5.52
CA ILE A 9 2.12 -2.33 5.10
C ILE A 9 1.58 -2.39 3.68
N VAL A 10 2.36 -2.93 2.75
CA VAL A 10 2.03 -3.03 1.33
C VAL A 10 1.89 -4.50 0.95
N PRO A 11 0.65 -5.05 0.91
CA PRO A 11 0.40 -6.43 0.51
C PRO A 11 0.73 -6.67 -0.96
N ALA A 12 1.80 -7.43 -1.24
CA ALA A 12 2.26 -7.75 -2.60
C ALA A 12 2.38 -9.26 -2.87
N ALA A 13 1.90 -10.11 -1.94
CA ALA A 13 2.00 -11.56 -2.04
C ALA A 13 0.95 -12.23 -2.95
N GLY A 14 -0.02 -11.45 -3.47
CA GLY A 14 -1.12 -11.96 -4.29
C GLY A 14 -0.69 -12.50 -5.66
N ARG A 15 -1.32 -13.60 -6.10
CA ARG A 15 -1.08 -14.26 -7.41
C ARG A 15 -1.75 -13.58 -8.61
N SER A 16 -1.91 -12.26 -8.60
CA SER A 16 -2.60 -11.59 -9.70
C SER A 16 -1.72 -11.55 -10.95
N TYR A 17 -2.06 -12.40 -11.93
CA TYR A 17 -1.48 -12.40 -13.27
C TYR A 17 -2.47 -11.75 -14.24
N ARG A 18 -1.98 -10.82 -15.05
CA ARG A 18 -2.74 -10.21 -16.15
C ARG A 18 -1.84 -10.23 -17.39
N MET A 19 -2.42 -10.60 -18.54
CA MET A 19 -1.68 -10.71 -19.81
C MET A 19 -0.46 -11.65 -19.73
N GLY A 20 -0.56 -12.73 -18.94
CA GLY A 20 0.53 -13.70 -18.76
C GLY A 20 1.74 -13.21 -17.96
N ARG A 21 1.66 -12.01 -17.37
CA ARG A 21 2.70 -11.42 -16.50
C ARG A 21 2.12 -11.12 -15.13
N GLN A 22 2.97 -11.11 -14.11
CA GLN A 22 2.56 -10.67 -12.78
C GLN A 22 2.12 -9.21 -12.86
N LYS A 23 0.91 -8.90 -12.38
CA LYS A 23 0.26 -7.58 -12.48
C LYS A 23 1.18 -6.46 -11.97
N LEU A 24 1.81 -6.67 -10.82
CA LEU A 24 2.72 -5.71 -10.17
C LEU A 24 3.96 -5.36 -11.00
N LEU A 25 4.37 -6.26 -11.91
CA LEU A 25 5.56 -6.10 -12.76
C LEU A 25 5.22 -5.56 -14.16
N LEU A 26 3.96 -5.19 -14.43
CA LEU A 26 3.61 -4.57 -15.70
C LEU A 26 4.32 -3.21 -15.84
N PRO A 27 4.89 -2.89 -17.02
CA PRO A 27 5.66 -1.67 -17.21
C PRO A 27 4.76 -0.44 -17.37
N PHE A 28 4.85 0.49 -16.44
CA PHE A 28 4.20 1.80 -16.51
C PHE A 28 5.26 2.88 -16.33
N ALA A 29 5.26 3.90 -17.20
CA ALA A 29 6.27 4.96 -17.12
C ALA A 29 7.74 4.51 -17.16
N GLY A 30 8.03 3.40 -17.85
CA GLY A 30 9.37 2.81 -17.91
C GLY A 30 9.79 2.02 -16.67
N ARG A 31 8.89 1.82 -15.69
CA ARG A 31 9.13 1.08 -14.43
C ARG A 31 7.97 0.11 -14.12
N PRO A 32 8.18 -0.97 -13.36
CA PRO A 32 7.11 -1.79 -12.79
C PRO A 32 6.02 -0.97 -12.08
N LEU A 33 4.75 -1.38 -12.15
CA LEU A 33 3.63 -0.72 -11.48
C LEU A 33 3.88 -0.54 -9.96
N ILE A 34 4.38 -1.58 -9.30
CA ILE A 34 4.65 -1.55 -7.85
C ILE A 34 5.66 -0.47 -7.46
N GLU A 35 6.64 -0.15 -8.31
CA GLU A 35 7.62 0.90 -8.00
C GLU A 35 6.97 2.27 -7.84
N HIS A 36 5.90 2.57 -8.58
CA HIS A 36 5.17 3.82 -8.43
C HIS A 36 4.44 3.89 -7.09
N THR A 37 3.78 2.80 -6.70
CA THR A 37 3.14 2.67 -5.40
C THR A 37 4.16 2.83 -4.27
N LEU A 38 5.29 2.13 -4.34
CA LEU A 38 6.35 2.20 -3.32
C LEU A 38 7.04 3.56 -3.28
N GLN A 39 7.19 4.23 -4.43
CA GLN A 39 7.72 5.59 -4.46
C GLN A 39 6.79 6.57 -3.72
N ALA A 40 5.47 6.43 -3.87
CA ALA A 40 4.52 7.26 -3.15
C ALA A 40 4.62 7.06 -1.63
N TRP A 41 4.76 5.81 -1.18
CA TRP A 41 4.96 5.49 0.23
C TRP A 41 6.28 6.04 0.79
N THR A 42 7.39 5.78 0.10
CA THR A 42 8.73 6.17 0.55
C THR A 42 9.00 7.68 0.47
N ALA A 43 8.23 8.41 -0.36
CA ALA A 43 8.27 9.87 -0.43
C ALA A 43 7.24 10.55 0.50
N SER A 44 6.51 9.79 1.32
CA SER A 44 5.53 10.31 2.28
C SER A 44 6.14 10.52 3.68
N ALA A 45 5.32 10.98 4.62
CA ALA A 45 5.64 11.12 6.04
C ALA A 45 5.62 9.78 6.81
N VAL A 46 5.40 8.65 6.11
CA VAL A 46 5.51 7.32 6.71
C VAL A 46 6.96 7.03 7.10
N GLU A 47 7.17 6.60 8.34
CA GLU A 47 8.50 6.33 8.88
C GLU A 47 9.09 5.03 8.32
N ARG A 48 8.27 3.98 8.19
CA ARG A 48 8.70 2.66 7.69
C ARG A 48 7.68 2.06 6.76
N VAL A 49 8.16 1.55 5.63
CA VAL A 49 7.34 0.87 4.63
C VAL A 49 7.77 -0.59 4.60
N VAL A 50 6.82 -1.50 4.83
CA VAL A 50 7.02 -2.95 4.76
C VAL A 50 6.27 -3.50 3.56
N VAL A 51 7.00 -4.08 2.62
CA VAL A 51 6.44 -4.80 1.48
C VAL A 51 6.31 -6.26 1.85
N VAL A 52 5.10 -6.80 1.79
CA VAL A 52 4.84 -8.20 2.12
C VAL A 52 4.80 -9.00 0.83
N VAL A 53 5.82 -9.81 0.60
CA VAL A 53 5.94 -10.66 -0.58
C VAL A 53 5.73 -12.13 -0.22
N ARG A 54 5.42 -12.93 -1.24
CA ARG A 54 5.34 -14.38 -1.07
C ARG A 54 6.73 -14.98 -0.91
N HIS A 55 6.85 -16.03 -0.10
CA HIS A 55 8.07 -16.82 -0.02
C HIS A 55 8.53 -17.30 -1.42
N GLY A 56 9.80 -17.09 -1.74
CA GLY A 56 10.38 -17.45 -3.05
C GLY A 56 10.12 -16.46 -4.19
N GLU A 57 9.45 -15.33 -3.94
CA GLU A 57 9.23 -14.28 -4.93
C GLU A 57 10.48 -13.39 -5.11
N SER A 58 11.50 -13.94 -5.77
CA SER A 58 12.82 -13.29 -5.92
C SER A 58 12.76 -11.97 -6.70
N THR A 59 11.89 -11.85 -7.70
CA THR A 59 11.80 -10.64 -8.54
C THR A 59 11.35 -9.43 -7.74
N LEU A 60 10.25 -9.55 -6.96
CA LEU A 60 9.78 -8.45 -6.12
C LEU A 60 10.76 -8.15 -4.98
N ARG A 61 11.39 -9.18 -4.42
CA ARG A 61 12.43 -9.00 -3.39
C ARG A 61 13.60 -8.17 -3.91
N SER A 62 14.14 -8.54 -5.07
CA SER A 62 15.26 -7.82 -5.69
C SER A 62 14.89 -6.38 -6.00
N LEU A 63 13.67 -6.12 -6.48
CA LEU A 63 13.17 -4.77 -6.73
C LEU A 63 13.12 -3.93 -5.44
N CYS A 64 12.79 -4.55 -4.30
CA CYS A 64 12.74 -3.86 -3.02
C CYS A 64 14.14 -3.56 -2.44
N GLU A 65 15.19 -4.29 -2.82
CA GLU A 65 16.56 -4.07 -2.32
C GLU A 65 17.12 -2.69 -2.72
N ASP A 66 16.64 -2.14 -3.84
CA ASP A 66 17.02 -0.80 -4.32
C ASP A 66 16.16 0.34 -3.73
N LEU A 67 15.22 0.01 -2.84
CA LEU A 67 14.27 0.97 -2.26
C LEU A 67 14.43 1.02 -0.73
N PRO A 68 14.11 2.16 -0.08
CA PRO A 68 14.16 2.28 1.38
C PRO A 68 12.93 1.63 2.03
N VAL A 69 12.77 0.33 1.81
CA VAL A 69 11.64 -0.47 2.33
C VAL A 69 12.16 -1.73 3.01
N ASP A 70 11.42 -2.19 4.01
CA ASP A 70 11.61 -3.52 4.59
C ASP A 70 10.82 -4.55 3.78
N VAL A 71 11.26 -5.81 3.83
CA VAL A 71 10.57 -6.93 3.16
C VAL A 71 10.19 -7.98 4.18
N ALA A 72 8.90 -8.21 4.33
CA ALA A 72 8.35 -9.34 5.06
C ALA A 72 7.93 -10.45 4.08
N CYS A 73 7.98 -11.70 4.54
CA CYS A 73 7.58 -12.85 3.76
C CYS A 73 6.36 -13.53 4.37
N VAL A 74 5.49 -14.06 3.52
CA VAL A 74 4.38 -14.92 3.92
C VAL A 74 4.43 -16.23 3.14
N GLU A 75 4.19 -17.34 3.85
CA GLU A 75 4.14 -18.67 3.27
C GLU A 75 2.84 -18.84 2.47
N SER A 76 2.95 -19.38 1.25
CA SER A 76 1.84 -19.56 0.28
C SER A 76 1.26 -18.26 -0.32
N SER A 77 0.15 -18.34 -1.05
CA SER A 77 -0.56 -17.18 -1.62
C SER A 77 -1.72 -16.82 -0.69
N PRO A 78 -1.46 -16.18 0.45
CA PRO A 78 -2.52 -15.83 1.37
C PRO A 78 -3.50 -14.85 0.73
N ASP A 79 -4.68 -14.76 1.34
CA ASP A 79 -5.53 -13.59 1.14
C ASP A 79 -4.80 -12.31 1.61
N MET A 80 -5.42 -11.16 1.32
CA MET A 80 -4.86 -9.87 1.70
C MET A 80 -4.67 -9.75 3.22
N ARG A 81 -5.55 -10.37 4.02
CA ARG A 81 -5.47 -10.34 5.47
C ARG A 81 -4.20 -11.00 5.97
N ALA A 82 -3.88 -12.21 5.55
CA ALA A 82 -2.66 -12.88 6.03
C ALA A 82 -1.38 -12.16 5.58
N SER A 83 -1.43 -11.40 4.47
CA SER A 83 -0.34 -10.48 4.12
C SER A 83 -0.25 -9.31 5.11
N ILE A 84 -1.37 -8.72 5.50
CA ILE A 84 -1.40 -7.65 6.52
C ILE A 84 -0.91 -8.17 7.86
N GLU A 85 -1.35 -9.35 8.30
CA GLU A 85 -0.90 -9.99 9.55
C GLU A 85 0.61 -10.22 9.55
N ALA A 86 1.18 -10.75 8.46
CA ALA A 86 2.62 -10.93 8.33
C ALA A 86 3.39 -9.59 8.38
N GLY A 87 2.84 -8.53 7.79
CA GLY A 87 3.40 -7.19 7.90
C GLY A 87 3.36 -6.65 9.34
N LEU A 88 2.24 -6.84 10.04
CA LEU A 88 2.08 -6.45 11.44
C LEU A 88 3.06 -7.22 12.35
N ASP A 89 3.22 -8.53 12.14
CA ASP A 89 4.17 -9.37 12.88
C ASP A 89 5.63 -8.91 12.68
N PHE A 90 5.99 -8.61 11.44
CA PHE A 90 7.31 -8.08 11.11
C PHE A 90 7.57 -6.74 11.81
N LEU A 91 6.62 -5.80 11.74
CA LEU A 91 6.72 -4.50 12.39
C LEU A 91 6.80 -4.63 13.91
N GLN A 92 5.96 -5.49 14.51
CA GLN A 92 5.94 -5.73 15.95
C GLN A 92 7.28 -6.27 16.46
N SER A 93 7.87 -7.22 15.74
CA SER A 93 9.14 -7.85 16.13
C SER A 93 10.38 -7.00 15.84
N THR A 94 10.35 -6.18 14.79
CA THR A 94 11.52 -5.41 14.34
C THR A 94 11.57 -4.00 14.92
N TRP A 95 10.43 -3.30 14.93
CA TRP A 95 10.35 -1.86 15.23
C TRP A 95 9.66 -1.55 16.56
N GLN A 96 9.03 -2.55 17.19
CA GLN A 96 8.33 -2.45 18.48
C GLN A 96 7.43 -1.20 18.59
N PRO A 97 6.47 -1.02 17.67
CA PRO A 97 5.44 0.01 17.76
C PRO A 97 4.68 -0.03 19.10
N SER A 98 4.26 1.14 19.54
CA SER A 98 3.43 1.36 20.72
C SER A 98 1.97 1.61 20.33
N ASN A 99 1.04 1.56 21.29
CA ASN A 99 -0.37 1.86 21.04
C ASN A 99 -0.65 3.33 20.63
N HIS A 100 0.33 4.22 20.75
CA HIS A 100 0.23 5.59 20.24
C HIS A 100 0.61 5.71 18.76
N ASP A 101 1.22 4.68 18.19
CA ASP A 101 1.62 4.65 16.78
C ASP A 101 0.43 4.32 15.87
N ALA A 102 0.61 4.51 14.57
CA ALA A 102 -0.40 4.20 13.56
C ALA A 102 0.20 3.38 12.42
N TRP A 103 -0.65 2.63 11.73
CA TRP A 103 -0.25 1.93 10.53
C TRP A 103 -1.23 2.18 9.40
N LEU A 104 -0.73 2.10 8.17
CA LEU A 104 -1.49 2.29 6.95
C LEU A 104 -1.37 1.05 6.09
N THR A 105 -2.39 0.80 5.28
CA THR A 105 -2.34 -0.24 4.26
C THR A 105 -3.13 0.15 3.02
N ALA A 106 -2.61 -0.30 1.88
CA ALA A 106 -3.25 -0.19 0.59
C ALA A 106 -2.76 -1.31 -0.35
N PRO A 107 -3.56 -1.72 -1.35
CA PRO A 107 -3.10 -2.62 -2.40
C PRO A 107 -1.80 -2.15 -3.06
N ALA A 108 -0.91 -3.09 -3.39
CA ALA A 108 0.37 -2.79 -4.01
C ALA A 108 0.25 -2.25 -5.47
N ASP A 109 -0.92 -2.40 -6.09
CA ASP A 109 -1.21 -2.04 -7.47
C ASP A 109 -1.95 -0.71 -7.63
N LEU A 110 -1.64 0.25 -6.77
CA LEU A 110 -2.11 1.63 -6.82
C LEU A 110 -1.05 2.59 -7.41
N PRO A 111 -0.73 2.50 -8.72
CA PRO A 111 0.32 3.31 -9.34
C PRO A 111 0.02 4.82 -9.34
N THR A 112 -1.22 5.21 -9.07
CA THR A 112 -1.65 6.62 -8.96
C THR A 112 -1.72 7.10 -7.51
N LEU A 113 -1.30 6.28 -6.54
CA LEU A 113 -1.13 6.73 -5.15
C LEU A 113 -0.15 7.90 -5.11
N SER A 114 -0.49 8.96 -4.37
CA SER A 114 0.37 10.12 -4.16
C SER A 114 0.84 10.19 -2.72
N SER A 115 2.08 10.64 -2.51
CA SER A 115 2.60 10.90 -1.16
C SER A 115 1.80 11.99 -0.44
N GLY A 116 1.27 12.98 -1.17
CA GLY A 116 0.41 14.02 -0.61
C GLY A 116 -0.87 13.46 0.02
N LEU A 117 -1.49 12.45 -0.60
CA LEU A 117 -2.64 11.76 -0.04
C LEU A 117 -2.28 11.00 1.24
N VAL A 118 -1.16 10.28 1.23
CA VAL A 118 -0.65 9.57 2.41
C VAL A 118 -0.39 10.55 3.56
N ASN A 119 0.26 11.68 3.26
CA ASN A 119 0.56 12.72 4.25
C ASN A 119 -0.71 13.31 4.84
N ALA A 120 -1.73 13.58 4.03
CA ALA A 120 -2.99 14.12 4.52
C ALA A 120 -3.67 13.20 5.54
N LEU A 121 -3.56 11.87 5.38
CA LEU A 121 -4.05 10.91 6.37
C LEU A 121 -3.21 10.92 7.65
N VAL A 122 -1.88 10.95 7.51
CA VAL A 122 -0.96 11.02 8.66
C VAL A 122 -1.18 12.32 9.46
N ASP A 123 -1.33 13.45 8.79
CA ASP A 123 -1.56 14.77 9.40
C ASP A 123 -2.93 14.85 10.10
N ALA A 124 -3.93 14.12 9.63
CA ALA A 124 -5.26 14.07 10.22
C ALA A 124 -5.33 13.19 11.49
N TYR A 125 -4.35 12.31 11.71
CA TYR A 125 -4.35 11.41 12.85
C TYR A 125 -3.88 12.10 14.14
N ASP A 126 -4.71 12.01 15.19
CA ASP A 126 -4.33 12.42 16.55
C ASP A 126 -4.17 11.19 17.46
N PRO A 127 -2.96 10.89 17.97
CA PRO A 127 -2.74 9.76 18.87
C PRO A 127 -3.43 9.91 20.24
N LYS A 128 -3.98 11.08 20.58
CA LYS A 128 -4.82 11.28 21.79
C LYS A 128 -6.27 10.87 21.57
N GLU A 129 -6.73 10.91 20.32
CA GLU A 129 -8.07 10.51 19.90
C GLU A 129 -7.97 9.54 18.71
N PRO A 130 -7.39 8.33 18.94
CA PRO A 130 -7.09 7.40 17.86
C PRO A 130 -8.37 6.99 17.13
N ALA A 131 -8.37 7.16 15.82
CA ALA A 131 -9.48 6.80 14.94
C ALA A 131 -8.95 6.20 13.64
N VAL A 132 -9.80 5.47 12.93
CA VAL A 132 -9.51 4.99 11.57
C VAL A 132 -9.78 6.12 10.58
N TRP A 133 -8.87 6.29 9.62
CA TRP A 133 -8.96 7.31 8.58
C TRP A 133 -8.87 6.70 7.19
N ALA A 134 -9.69 7.21 6.27
CA ALA A 134 -9.63 6.86 4.85
C ALA A 134 -9.90 8.10 3.99
N PRO A 135 -9.35 8.18 2.77
CA PRO A 135 -9.74 9.23 1.86
C PRO A 135 -11.15 8.99 1.33
N GLU A 136 -11.88 10.06 1.09
CA GLU A 136 -13.23 10.00 0.53
C GLU A 136 -13.37 10.96 -0.66
N SER A 137 -14.01 10.47 -1.71
CA SER A 137 -14.43 11.27 -2.85
C SER A 137 -15.84 10.91 -3.26
N SER A 138 -16.72 11.92 -3.34
CA SER A 138 -18.14 11.74 -3.73
C SER A 138 -18.88 10.66 -2.92
N GLY A 139 -18.64 10.61 -1.60
CA GLY A 139 -19.24 9.61 -0.71
C GLY A 139 -18.67 8.20 -0.83
N ARG A 140 -17.59 8.00 -1.60
CA ARG A 140 -16.88 6.72 -1.71
C ARG A 140 -15.55 6.81 -0.98
N ARG A 141 -15.37 5.94 0.02
CA ARG A 141 -14.08 5.75 0.69
C ARG A 141 -13.11 4.98 -0.23
N GLY A 142 -11.83 5.26 -0.10
CA GLY A 142 -10.78 4.58 -0.85
C GLY A 142 -9.56 4.26 0.00
N HIS A 143 -8.45 3.97 -0.68
CA HIS A 143 -7.16 3.68 -0.08
C HIS A 143 -6.20 4.87 -0.18
N PRO A 144 -5.18 4.97 0.70
CA PRO A 144 -4.89 4.06 1.81
C PRO A 144 -5.85 4.20 2.99
N VAL A 145 -5.89 3.18 3.84
CA VAL A 145 -6.58 3.26 5.13
C VAL A 145 -5.51 3.36 6.22
N LEU A 146 -5.65 4.34 7.11
CA LEU A 146 -4.84 4.50 8.31
C LEU A 146 -5.62 3.98 9.52
N LEU A 147 -4.97 3.19 10.35
CA LEU A 147 -5.52 2.59 11.56
C LEU A 147 -4.61 2.89 12.77
N PRO A 148 -5.18 3.06 13.97
CA PRO A 148 -4.40 3.02 15.21
C PRO A 148 -3.64 1.70 15.34
N TRP A 149 -2.45 1.71 15.94
CA TRP A 149 -1.70 0.47 16.18
C TRP A 149 -2.51 -0.56 16.97
N ALA A 150 -3.32 -0.11 17.94
CA ALA A 150 -4.21 -0.96 18.72
C ALA A 150 -5.21 -1.79 17.87
N ALA A 151 -5.51 -1.37 16.63
CA ALA A 151 -6.36 -2.14 15.71
C ALA A 151 -5.68 -3.40 15.16
N ALA A 152 -4.36 -3.57 15.34
CA ALA A 152 -3.63 -4.76 14.93
C ALA A 152 -4.20 -6.05 15.56
N ASP A 153 -4.62 -5.99 16.83
CA ASP A 153 -5.22 -7.13 17.53
C ASP A 153 -6.62 -7.47 16.98
N SER A 154 -7.37 -6.46 16.56
CA SER A 154 -8.67 -6.65 15.91
C SER A 154 -8.52 -7.36 14.57
N VAL A 155 -7.50 -7.03 13.77
CA VAL A 155 -7.22 -7.73 12.50
C VAL A 155 -6.98 -9.23 12.74
N ARG A 156 -6.21 -9.59 13.77
CA ARG A 156 -5.93 -10.99 14.12
C ARG A 156 -7.16 -11.75 14.57
N SER A 157 -8.09 -11.03 15.20
CA SER A 157 -9.31 -11.60 15.78
C SER A 157 -10.46 -11.71 14.79
N LEU A 158 -10.29 -11.25 13.55
CA LEU A 158 -11.31 -11.37 12.50
C LEU A 158 -11.67 -12.83 12.22
N PRO A 159 -12.94 -13.15 11.89
CA PRO A 159 -13.33 -14.50 11.45
C PRO A 159 -12.59 -14.96 10.20
N SER A 160 -12.46 -16.27 10.00
CA SER A 160 -11.85 -16.80 8.78
C SER A 160 -12.62 -16.34 7.53
N GLY A 161 -11.90 -15.86 6.51
CA GLY A 161 -12.47 -15.29 5.28
C GLY A 161 -12.89 -13.82 5.38
N ALA A 162 -12.83 -13.21 6.58
CA ALA A 162 -13.04 -11.78 6.75
C ALA A 162 -11.76 -11.00 6.42
N GLY A 163 -11.91 -9.90 5.68
CA GLY A 163 -10.85 -8.95 5.38
C GLY A 163 -10.94 -7.68 6.23
N LEU A 164 -10.02 -6.74 5.96
CA LEU A 164 -10.01 -5.45 6.65
C LEU A 164 -11.32 -4.68 6.45
N ASP A 165 -11.99 -4.83 5.31
CA ASP A 165 -13.29 -4.21 5.03
C ASP A 165 -14.33 -4.52 6.12
N GLN A 166 -14.34 -5.73 6.66
CA GLN A 166 -15.26 -6.07 7.75
C GLN A 166 -14.94 -5.26 9.01
N LEU A 167 -13.67 -5.13 9.38
CA LEU A 167 -13.25 -4.29 10.51
C LEU A 167 -13.73 -2.83 10.32
N LEU A 168 -13.65 -2.31 9.09
CA LEU A 168 -14.08 -0.95 8.76
C LEU A 168 -15.60 -0.74 8.85
N THR A 169 -16.40 -1.82 8.84
CA THR A 169 -17.85 -1.72 9.09
C THR A 169 -18.21 -1.67 10.57
N GLU A 170 -17.31 -2.11 11.45
CA GLU A 170 -17.53 -2.21 12.89
C GLU A 170 -17.05 -0.98 13.66
N VAL A 171 -16.34 -0.06 12.99
CA VAL A 171 -15.75 1.14 13.60
C VAL A 171 -16.15 2.41 12.84
N GLU A 172 -16.11 3.54 13.56
CA GLU A 172 -16.23 4.84 12.91
C GLU A 172 -14.96 5.13 12.09
N VAL A 173 -15.15 5.36 10.79
CA VAL A 173 -14.07 5.78 9.88
C VAL A 173 -14.24 7.26 9.58
N ARG A 174 -13.28 8.05 10.04
CA ARG A 174 -13.16 9.47 9.71
C ARG A 174 -12.57 9.61 8.31
N THR A 175 -12.86 10.72 7.64
CA THR A 175 -12.49 10.89 6.23
C THR A 175 -11.71 12.16 5.97
N VAL A 176 -10.73 12.05 5.07
CA VAL A 176 -10.08 13.20 4.43
C VAL A 176 -10.71 13.34 3.05
N SER A 177 -11.38 14.47 2.81
CA SER A 177 -11.99 14.76 1.51
C SER A 177 -10.91 14.98 0.45
N VAL A 178 -11.03 14.27 -0.68
CA VAL A 178 -10.16 14.45 -1.85
C VAL A 178 -10.99 14.72 -3.10
N SER A 179 -10.39 15.32 -4.12
CA SER A 179 -11.11 15.61 -5.37
C SER A 179 -11.46 14.31 -6.10
N GLY A 180 -12.43 14.38 -7.02
CA GLY A 180 -12.96 13.24 -7.80
C GLY A 180 -11.92 12.24 -8.30
N ASP A 181 -10.87 12.75 -8.96
CA ASP A 181 -9.85 11.94 -9.60
C ASP A 181 -8.64 11.62 -8.71
N ASP A 182 -8.62 12.10 -7.47
CA ASP A 182 -7.49 11.95 -6.55
C ASP A 182 -7.50 10.61 -5.79
N LEU A 183 -8.62 9.87 -5.82
CA LEU A 183 -8.65 8.52 -5.26
C LEU A 183 -7.80 7.57 -6.13
N PRO A 184 -6.80 6.88 -5.53
CA PRO A 184 -6.01 5.89 -6.22
C PRO A 184 -6.88 4.80 -6.82
N ARG A 185 -6.50 4.28 -8.00
CA ARG A 185 -7.26 3.25 -8.70
C ARG A 185 -6.45 1.97 -8.85
N ASP A 186 -7.05 0.86 -8.45
CA ASP A 186 -6.50 -0.48 -8.64
C ASP A 186 -6.49 -0.86 -10.12
N ILE A 187 -5.49 -1.65 -10.53
CA ILE A 187 -5.32 -2.06 -11.93
C ILE A 187 -5.84 -3.48 -12.12
N ASP A 188 -7.15 -3.67 -12.00
CA ASP A 188 -7.73 -5.01 -12.03
C ASP A 188 -7.83 -5.61 -13.41
N THR A 189 -8.17 -4.85 -14.45
CA THR A 189 -8.38 -5.41 -15.77
C THR A 189 -7.33 -4.95 -16.79
N PRO A 190 -7.15 -5.67 -17.91
CA PRO A 190 -6.35 -5.16 -19.02
C PRO A 190 -6.83 -3.80 -19.55
N GLU A 191 -8.13 -3.50 -19.43
CA GLU A 191 -8.67 -2.20 -19.83
C GLU A 191 -8.27 -1.10 -18.85
N ASP A 192 -8.22 -1.38 -17.55
CA ASP A 192 -7.74 -0.41 -16.55
C ASP A 192 -6.27 -0.07 -16.79
N TYR A 193 -5.45 -1.07 -17.11
CA TYR A 193 -4.07 -0.86 -17.51
C TYR A 193 -3.95 -0.02 -18.79
N ARG A 194 -4.75 -0.29 -19.82
CA ARG A 194 -4.76 0.53 -21.05
C ARG A 194 -5.16 1.97 -20.77
N ARG A 195 -6.17 2.19 -19.92
CA ARG A 195 -6.61 3.53 -19.50
C ARG A 195 -5.50 4.27 -18.76
N LEU A 196 -4.83 3.60 -17.82
CA LEU A 196 -3.68 4.16 -17.10
C LEU A 196 -2.57 4.60 -18.07
N VAL A 197 -2.18 3.74 -19.01
CA VAL A 197 -1.11 4.05 -19.98
C VAL A 197 -1.52 5.21 -20.91
N ARG A 198 -2.78 5.26 -21.35
CA ARG A 198 -3.30 6.35 -22.20
C ARG A 198 -3.35 7.69 -21.48
N ALA A 199 -3.70 7.70 -20.19
CA ALA A 199 -3.74 8.91 -19.37
C ALA A 199 -2.34 9.49 -19.12
N SER A 200 -1.27 8.70 -19.30
CA SER A 200 0.13 9.12 -19.09
C SER A 200 0.99 8.90 -20.34
N PRO A 201 0.77 9.64 -21.45
CA PRO A 201 1.45 9.39 -22.72
C PRO A 201 2.96 9.66 -22.70
N HIS A 202 3.46 10.50 -21.79
CA HIS A 202 4.90 10.80 -21.65
C HIS A 202 5.70 9.69 -20.94
N ALA A 203 5.02 8.67 -20.46
CA ALA A 203 5.60 7.61 -19.65
C ALA A 203 6.16 6.44 -20.50
N HIS A 204 5.82 6.36 -21.78
CA HIS A 204 6.12 5.18 -22.62
C HIS A 204 7.39 5.28 -23.48
N ARG A 205 8.32 6.19 -23.19
CA ARG A 205 9.64 6.15 -23.84
C ARG A 205 10.54 5.16 -23.09
N PRO A 206 10.89 4.00 -23.67
CA PRO A 206 11.98 3.20 -23.12
C PRO A 206 13.24 4.06 -23.08
N ARG A 207 13.94 4.08 -21.95
CA ARG A 207 15.29 4.66 -21.89
C ARG A 207 16.15 3.88 -22.89
N SER A 208 16.52 4.53 -23.99
CA SER A 208 17.57 4.02 -24.88
C SER A 208 18.81 3.80 -24.04
N ARG A 209 19.32 2.57 -23.99
CA ARG A 209 20.69 2.31 -23.56
C ARG A 209 21.58 3.22 -24.38
N VAL A 210 22.22 4.18 -23.72
CA VAL A 210 23.30 4.93 -24.32
C VAL A 210 24.49 3.97 -24.32
N ASP A 211 24.94 3.59 -25.51
CA ASP A 211 26.18 2.88 -25.72
C ASP A 211 27.32 3.65 -25.03
N ALA A 212 28.02 2.98 -24.12
CA ALA A 212 29.34 3.42 -23.68
C ALA A 212 30.36 2.69 -24.54
N GLY A 213 31.05 3.46 -25.37
CA GLY A 213 32.24 3.02 -26.12
C GLY A 213 33.48 2.87 -25.26
#